data_AF-A0A7X8UAC9-F1
#
_entry.id   AF-A0A7X8UAC9-F1
#
_cell.length_a   1.000
_cell.length_b   1.000
_cell.length_c   1.000
_cell.angle_alpha   90.00
_cell.angle_beta   90.00
_cell.angle_gamma   90.00
#
_symmetry.space_group_name_H-M   'P 1'
#
loop_
_entity.id
_entity.type
_entity.pdbx_description
1 polymer ?
#
loop_
_entity_poly.entity_id
_entity_poly.type
_entity_poly.pdbx_seq_one_letter_code
_entity_poly.pdbx_strand_id
1 'polypeptide(L)'
;MQRFYLLCAFVFMFLFAGSGTLSAHTGPAIKIDGQPRMFDPSCQIVDGRTMIPIRYVIEDPALQGSVEWNAETAEVSIVCRDKHFVFRIASHTVSIDGEYINLDVAPYIYQSRTYIPLRFLMEQLSARVTWNAVVREVSINFNPAKSEVFAYYYYRSFDEFKENADSITDVALRWFETNADGDLFYEYQDDYDKILQFARDNNIKTHASVVFMDKVGMHALLSDPGRRQYLIAQLCEQVKQSKYDGVNIDFEFLGQGDRDNFTRFLQELKQSLGTDKQLSVALFACTKPQSWLAGYDYAAIGEIADRVVIMAYDYSYKTSPAGPVAPLWWVQDVVSYLKTIIPAEKLLLGLPTYGYDWGEGISTTTVTAKRLQGLKSQYKLTESFDEASMSPYYSYVDHSGVNHRIWLENRASLQAKLDVARSHNLAGVSFWRIGNGFTELYDLLAEKISDQ
;
A
#
# COMPACT_ATOMS: atom_id res chain seq x y z
N MET A 1 28.71 -5.77 82.39
CA MET A 1 27.37 -5.84 81.74
C MET A 1 27.12 -4.48 81.11
N GLN A 2 27.08 -4.40 79.77
CA GLN A 2 25.87 -4.01 78.98
C GLN A 2 25.32 -2.63 79.40
N ARG A 3 25.14 -1.60 78.57
CA ARG A 3 24.73 -1.46 77.15
C ARG A 3 24.79 0.05 76.81
N PHE A 4 25.41 0.44 75.69
CA PHE A 4 24.81 0.95 74.44
C PHE A 4 24.48 2.45 74.35
N TYR A 5 24.95 3.02 73.22
CA TYR A 5 24.98 4.41 72.76
C TYR A 5 23.64 4.93 72.21
N LEU A 6 23.44 6.26 72.22
CA LEU A 6 22.90 6.99 71.06
C LEU A 6 23.24 8.49 71.17
N LEU A 7 24.16 8.94 70.31
CA LEU A 7 24.51 10.35 70.10
C LEU A 7 24.20 10.66 68.63
N CYS A 8 23.21 11.51 68.37
CA CYS A 8 22.84 11.93 67.01
C CYS A 8 23.81 13.01 66.52
N ALA A 9 24.65 12.67 65.54
CA ALA A 9 25.41 13.62 64.74
C ALA A 9 24.68 13.88 63.41
N PHE A 10 24.31 15.14 63.16
CA PHE A 10 23.82 15.59 61.86
C PHE A 10 25.01 15.80 60.92
N VAL A 11 25.11 14.98 59.87
CA VAL A 11 26.03 15.19 58.74
C VAL A 11 25.22 15.81 57.60
N PHE A 12 25.54 17.05 57.24
CA PHE A 12 25.02 17.70 56.04
C PHE A 12 25.80 17.19 54.82
N MET A 13 25.17 16.35 54.00
CA MET A 13 25.73 15.86 52.75
C MET A 13 25.29 16.81 51.62
N PHE A 14 26.21 17.62 51.10
CA PHE A 14 25.98 18.40 49.88
C PHE A 14 25.98 17.44 48.68
N LEU A 15 24.78 17.15 48.15
CA LEU A 15 24.60 16.53 46.85
C LEU A 15 24.87 17.58 45.76
N PHE A 16 26.02 17.49 45.11
CA PHE A 16 26.23 18.13 43.80
C PHE A 16 25.37 17.39 42.78
N ALA A 17 24.17 17.92 42.53
CA ALA A 17 23.40 17.56 41.34
C ALA A 17 24.11 18.19 40.13
N GLY A 18 24.97 17.40 39.49
CA GLY A 18 25.43 17.70 38.13
C GLY A 18 24.23 17.61 37.20
N SER A 19 23.54 18.73 36.97
CA SER A 19 22.57 18.88 35.91
C SER A 19 23.29 18.87 34.57
N GLY A 20 23.60 17.67 34.07
CA GLY A 20 23.90 17.46 32.67
C GLY A 20 22.64 17.79 31.87
N THR A 21 22.61 18.95 31.22
CA THR A 21 21.59 19.27 30.23
C THR A 21 21.80 18.32 29.04
N LEU A 22 20.97 17.28 28.93
CA LEU A 22 20.77 16.57 27.67
C LEU A 22 20.29 17.62 26.65
N SER A 23 21.14 17.95 25.69
CA SER A 23 20.74 18.76 24.55
C SER A 23 19.66 18.00 23.80
N ALA A 24 18.47 18.58 23.66
CA ALA A 24 17.41 18.00 22.87
C ALA A 24 17.90 17.85 21.42
N HIS A 25 17.86 16.63 20.87
CA HIS A 25 18.10 16.42 19.45
C HIS A 25 17.07 17.22 18.65
N THR A 26 17.50 18.29 17.97
CA THR A 26 16.62 19.21 17.24
C THR A 26 16.30 18.74 15.81
N GLY A 27 17.01 17.73 15.34
CA GLY A 27 16.86 17.09 14.03
C GLY A 27 15.78 16.00 13.98
N PRO A 28 15.32 15.61 12.77
CA PRO A 28 14.46 14.45 12.61
C PRO A 28 15.14 13.16 13.08
N ALA A 29 14.38 12.25 13.67
CA ALA A 29 14.84 10.90 13.98
C ALA A 29 15.04 10.11 12.68
N ILE A 30 15.96 9.16 12.66
CA ILE A 30 16.22 8.32 11.50
C ILE A 30 16.14 6.84 11.91
N LYS A 31 15.45 6.03 11.12
CA LYS A 31 15.51 4.57 11.18
C LYS A 31 16.14 4.03 9.90
N ILE A 32 17.04 3.07 10.04
CA ILE A 32 17.60 2.29 8.92
C ILE A 32 17.18 0.84 9.15
N ASP A 33 16.44 0.27 8.19
CA ASP A 33 15.87 -1.07 8.24
C ASP A 33 15.09 -1.33 9.56
N GLY A 34 14.26 -0.36 9.93
CA GLY A 34 13.41 -0.40 11.13
C GLY A 34 14.15 -0.13 12.45
N GLN A 35 15.48 -0.06 12.43
CA GLN A 35 16.29 0.16 13.63
C GLN A 35 16.63 1.66 13.78
N PRO A 36 16.38 2.28 14.95
CA PRO A 36 16.70 3.69 15.16
C PRO A 36 18.21 3.93 15.09
N ARG A 37 18.59 5.09 14.53
CA ARG A 37 19.96 5.58 14.48
C ARG A 37 20.02 6.96 15.11
N MET A 38 21.03 7.15 15.96
CA MET A 38 21.33 8.45 16.54
C MET A 38 22.58 9.01 15.88
N PHE A 39 22.49 10.27 15.48
CA PHE A 39 23.58 11.00 14.86
C PHE A 39 24.01 12.15 15.75
N ASP A 40 25.32 12.31 15.92
CA ASP A 40 25.93 13.45 16.58
C ASP A 40 27.06 14.02 15.69
N PRO A 41 26.90 15.23 15.12
CA PRO A 41 25.74 16.11 15.25
C PRO A 41 24.47 15.58 14.59
N SER A 42 23.29 16.02 15.03
CA SER A 42 22.02 15.50 14.51
C SER A 42 21.77 15.91 13.06
N CYS A 43 20.81 15.22 12.41
CA CYS A 43 20.28 15.63 11.11
C CYS A 43 19.69 17.05 11.18
N GLN A 44 19.57 17.71 10.03
CA GLN A 44 18.98 19.05 9.92
C GLN A 44 17.89 19.06 8.84
N ILE A 45 16.96 20.00 8.94
CA ILE A 45 16.03 20.31 7.83
C ILE A 45 16.47 21.63 7.24
N VAL A 46 16.88 21.62 5.97
CA VAL A 46 17.28 22.81 5.20
C VAL A 46 16.46 22.82 3.93
N ASP A 47 15.76 23.92 3.66
CA ASP A 47 14.87 24.09 2.48
C ASP A 47 13.91 22.92 2.26
N GLY A 48 13.34 22.40 3.36
CA GLY A 48 12.40 21.28 3.33
C GLY A 48 13.03 19.93 2.98
N ARG A 49 14.36 19.80 3.00
CA ARG A 49 15.09 18.54 2.82
C ARG A 49 15.79 18.13 4.12
N THR A 50 15.73 16.83 4.43
CA THR A 50 16.52 16.26 5.52
C THR A 50 17.97 16.12 5.08
N MET A 51 18.85 16.85 5.75
CA MET A 51 20.29 16.85 5.55
C MET A 51 20.93 15.98 6.63
N ILE A 52 21.82 15.07 6.22
CA ILE A 52 22.46 14.09 7.11
C ILE A 52 23.96 14.26 7.19
N PRO A 53 24.58 14.07 8.37
CA PRO A 53 26.03 13.96 8.48
C PRO A 53 26.49 12.67 7.81
N ILE A 54 26.95 12.79 6.56
CA ILE A 54 26.93 11.70 5.58
C ILE A 54 27.69 10.44 6.01
N ARG A 55 28.86 10.63 6.63
CA ARG A 55 29.76 9.54 7.00
C ARG A 55 29.06 8.49 7.89
N TYR A 56 28.27 8.95 8.86
CA TYR A 56 27.59 8.06 9.80
C TYR A 56 26.48 7.23 9.15
N VAL A 57 25.93 7.67 8.02
CA VAL A 57 24.91 6.92 7.28
C VAL A 57 25.57 5.95 6.32
N ILE A 58 26.60 6.37 5.59
CA ILE A 58 27.28 5.53 4.60
C ILE A 58 28.07 4.39 5.26
N GLU A 59 28.74 4.66 6.37
CA GLU A 59 29.52 3.65 7.11
C GLU A 59 28.64 2.78 8.02
N ASP A 60 27.30 2.97 8.01
CA ASP A 60 26.38 2.13 8.79
C ASP A 60 26.52 0.64 8.37
N PRO A 61 26.37 -0.32 9.31
CA PRO A 61 26.43 -1.73 8.98
C PRO A 61 25.46 -2.20 7.87
N ALA A 62 24.36 -1.47 7.64
CA ALA A 62 23.42 -1.76 6.56
C ALA A 62 23.92 -1.33 5.16
N LEU A 63 24.84 -0.36 5.09
CA LEU A 63 25.35 0.20 3.82
C LEU A 63 26.81 -0.22 3.54
N GLN A 64 27.64 -0.32 4.57
CA GLN A 64 29.06 -0.70 4.50
C GLN A 64 29.86 0.06 3.42
N GLY A 65 29.49 1.32 3.16
CA GLY A 65 30.19 2.17 2.20
C GLY A 65 31.38 2.89 2.81
N SER A 66 32.12 3.62 1.97
CA SER A 66 33.25 4.45 2.37
C SER A 66 33.03 5.91 1.98
N VAL A 67 33.62 6.81 2.77
CA VAL A 67 33.60 8.26 2.53
C VAL A 67 35.00 8.85 2.62
N GLU A 68 35.42 9.51 1.55
CA GLU A 68 36.69 10.24 1.46
C GLU A 68 36.44 11.74 1.26
N TRP A 69 37.27 12.57 1.91
CA TRP A 69 37.21 14.02 1.80
C TRP A 69 38.47 14.54 1.13
N ASN A 70 38.31 15.32 0.06
CA ASN A 70 39.38 16.05 -0.59
C ASN A 70 39.28 17.54 -0.23
N ALA A 71 40.23 18.02 0.57
CA ALA A 71 40.26 19.41 1.03
C ALA A 71 40.67 20.42 -0.07
N GLU A 72 41.43 19.99 -1.08
CA GLU A 72 41.90 20.87 -2.16
C GLU A 72 40.77 21.23 -3.12
N THR A 73 39.87 20.28 -3.39
CA THR A 73 38.74 20.46 -4.31
C THR A 73 37.41 20.71 -3.60
N ALA A 74 37.38 20.58 -2.27
CA ALA A 74 36.19 20.60 -1.43
C ALA A 74 35.15 19.54 -1.86
N GLU A 75 35.64 18.33 -2.12
CA GLU A 75 34.84 17.20 -2.63
C GLU A 75 34.74 16.06 -1.62
N VAL A 76 33.59 15.39 -1.65
CA VAL A 76 33.27 14.22 -0.85
C VAL A 76 33.01 13.08 -1.83
N SER A 77 33.89 12.09 -1.81
CA SER A 77 33.79 10.87 -2.60
C SER A 77 33.15 9.78 -1.75
N ILE A 78 32.12 9.13 -2.28
CA ILE A 78 31.36 8.09 -1.59
C ILE A 78 31.36 6.85 -2.49
N VAL A 79 31.76 5.70 -1.94
CA VAL A 79 31.60 4.40 -2.62
C VAL A 79 30.66 3.55 -1.78
N CYS A 80 29.52 3.17 -2.33
CA CYS A 80 28.52 2.37 -1.62
C CYS A 80 27.63 1.61 -2.62
N ARG A 81 27.40 0.31 -2.37
CA ARG A 81 26.54 -0.58 -3.19
C ARG A 81 26.79 -0.42 -4.70
N ASP A 82 28.05 -0.57 -5.10
CA ASP A 82 28.52 -0.49 -6.50
C ASP A 82 28.35 0.87 -7.19
N LYS A 83 28.01 1.92 -6.44
CA LYS A 83 27.95 3.30 -6.94
C LYS A 83 29.06 4.18 -6.39
N HIS A 84 29.57 5.06 -7.25
CA HIS A 84 30.52 6.11 -6.89
C HIS A 84 29.87 7.48 -7.02
N PHE A 85 29.79 8.22 -5.91
CA PHE A 85 29.25 9.58 -5.88
C PHE A 85 30.38 10.56 -5.57
N VAL A 86 30.40 11.69 -6.28
CA VAL A 86 31.29 12.82 -5.99
C VAL A 86 30.44 14.07 -5.80
N PHE A 87 30.35 14.50 -4.54
CA PHE A 87 29.69 15.73 -4.14
C PHE A 87 30.71 16.84 -3.95
N ARG A 88 30.43 18.04 -4.46
CA ARG A 88 31.22 19.25 -4.16
C ARG A 88 30.44 20.17 -3.24
N ILE A 89 31.10 20.67 -2.19
CA ILE A 89 30.47 21.61 -1.25
C ILE A 89 29.97 22.85 -1.99
N ALA A 90 28.76 23.30 -1.63
CA ALA A 90 28.03 24.42 -2.25
C ALA A 90 27.66 24.23 -3.74
N SER A 91 27.88 23.05 -4.32
CA SER A 91 27.43 22.73 -5.68
C SER A 91 26.01 22.15 -5.67
N HIS A 92 25.19 22.54 -6.65
CA HIS A 92 23.90 21.92 -6.95
C HIS A 92 24.02 20.78 -7.96
N THR A 93 25.23 20.30 -8.23
CA THR A 93 25.47 19.13 -9.08
C THR A 93 26.31 18.09 -8.35
N VAL A 94 26.01 16.83 -8.62
CA VAL A 94 26.73 15.65 -8.15
C VAL A 94 27.08 14.77 -9.33
N SER A 95 28.28 14.17 -9.31
CA SER A 95 28.64 13.12 -10.26
C SER A 95 28.27 11.75 -9.66
N ILE A 96 27.58 10.91 -10.42
CA ILE A 96 27.28 9.50 -10.10
C ILE A 96 27.83 8.65 -11.23
N ASP A 97 28.82 7.82 -10.95
CA ASP A 97 29.48 6.95 -11.94
C ASP A 97 29.94 7.69 -13.22
N GLY A 98 30.26 8.98 -13.08
CA GLY A 98 30.71 9.87 -14.16
C GLY A 98 29.62 10.73 -14.80
N GLU A 99 28.34 10.50 -14.49
CA GLU A 99 27.21 11.31 -14.98
C GLU A 99 26.81 12.41 -13.98
N TYR A 100 26.48 13.60 -14.48
CA TYR A 100 26.12 14.74 -13.63
C TYR A 100 24.61 14.89 -13.45
N ILE A 101 24.17 14.95 -12.20
CA ILE A 101 22.76 15.10 -11.80
C ILE A 101 22.60 16.34 -10.91
N ASN A 102 21.45 17.01 -11.04
CA ASN A 102 21.10 18.19 -10.25
C ASN A 102 20.60 17.81 -8.84
N LEU A 103 20.95 18.64 -7.86
CA LEU A 103 20.51 18.57 -6.48
C LEU A 103 19.61 19.76 -6.15
N ASP A 104 18.48 19.49 -5.49
CA ASP A 104 17.58 20.53 -4.99
C ASP A 104 18.24 21.40 -3.92
N VAL A 105 19.14 20.81 -3.11
CA VAL A 105 19.85 21.49 -2.01
C VAL A 105 21.32 21.09 -2.07
N ALA A 106 22.20 22.08 -2.06
CA ALA A 106 23.64 21.85 -2.12
C ALA A 106 24.20 21.23 -0.83
N PRO A 107 25.22 20.35 -0.92
CA PRO A 107 25.95 19.87 0.25
C PRO A 107 26.67 21.00 0.98
N TYR A 108 26.75 20.93 2.30
CA TYR A 108 27.46 21.92 3.12
C TYR A 108 28.23 21.29 4.27
N ILE A 109 29.09 22.08 4.92
CA ILE A 109 29.82 21.67 6.12
C ILE A 109 29.18 22.33 7.33
N TYR A 110 28.83 21.53 8.34
CA TYR A 110 28.35 22.01 9.64
C TYR A 110 29.02 21.21 10.76
N GLN A 111 29.55 21.90 11.76
CA GLN A 111 30.27 21.30 12.90
C GLN A 111 31.30 20.23 12.47
N SER A 112 32.11 20.56 11.45
CA SER A 112 33.12 19.67 10.87
C SER A 112 32.57 18.34 10.34
N ARG A 113 31.33 18.33 9.85
CA ARG A 113 30.71 17.22 9.12
C ARG A 113 30.12 17.71 7.81
N THR A 114 30.22 16.87 6.78
CA THR A 114 29.53 17.08 5.51
C THR A 114 28.08 16.68 5.64
N TYR A 115 27.18 17.58 5.24
CA TYR A 115 25.75 17.36 5.15
C TYR A 115 25.30 17.23 3.70
N ILE A 116 24.60 16.14 3.38
CA ILE A 116 24.09 15.83 2.04
C ILE A 116 22.58 15.55 2.12
N PRO A 117 21.79 15.82 1.06
CA PRO A 117 20.37 15.51 1.03
C PRO A 117 20.12 13.99 1.15
N LEU A 118 19.52 13.56 2.26
CA LEU A 118 19.33 12.13 2.58
C LEU A 118 18.57 11.41 1.49
N ARG A 119 17.40 11.93 1.11
CA ARG A 119 16.48 11.23 0.18
C ARG A 119 17.16 10.95 -1.16
N PHE A 120 17.78 11.98 -1.74
CA PHE A 120 18.47 11.88 -3.02
C PHE A 120 19.46 10.72 -3.00
N LEU A 121 20.35 10.69 -2.01
CA LEU A 121 21.39 9.69 -1.94
C LEU A 121 20.82 8.28 -1.68
N MET A 122 19.91 8.15 -0.72
CA MET A 122 19.37 6.85 -0.32
C MET A 122 18.55 6.20 -1.46
N GLU A 123 17.77 6.98 -2.21
CA GLU A 123 17.01 6.46 -3.37
C GLU A 123 17.95 6.00 -4.51
N GLN A 124 19.08 6.68 -4.71
CA GLN A 124 20.10 6.21 -5.66
C GLN A 124 20.75 4.89 -5.22
N LEU A 125 20.77 4.60 -3.92
CA LEU A 125 21.25 3.34 -3.36
C LEU A 125 20.15 2.27 -3.26
N SER A 126 19.07 2.43 -4.03
CA SER A 126 17.91 1.54 -4.07
C SER A 126 17.16 1.42 -2.74
N ALA A 127 17.36 2.37 -1.82
CA ALA A 127 16.62 2.41 -0.56
C ALA A 127 15.27 3.12 -0.73
N ARG A 128 14.25 2.60 -0.07
CA ARG A 128 12.98 3.31 0.13
C ARG A 128 13.13 4.31 1.27
N VAL A 129 12.77 5.58 1.06
CA VAL A 129 12.80 6.64 2.08
C VAL A 129 11.41 7.17 2.37
N THR A 130 10.99 7.15 3.63
CA THR A 130 9.68 7.67 4.08
C THR A 130 9.84 8.75 5.15
N TRP A 131 8.86 9.64 5.26
CA TRP A 131 8.80 10.69 6.28
C TRP A 131 7.51 10.55 7.09
N ASN A 132 7.63 10.41 8.41
CA ASN A 132 6.53 10.50 9.34
C ASN A 132 6.53 11.89 9.99
N ALA A 133 5.55 12.72 9.59
CA ALA A 133 5.45 14.09 10.05
C ALA A 133 5.04 14.21 11.54
N VAL A 134 4.27 13.26 12.06
CA VAL A 134 3.74 13.27 13.43
C VAL A 134 4.88 13.13 14.44
N VAL A 135 5.80 12.20 14.18
CA VAL A 135 6.93 11.91 15.07
C VAL A 135 8.26 12.47 14.56
N ARG A 136 8.24 13.23 13.45
CA ARG A 136 9.41 13.82 12.79
C ARG A 136 10.52 12.79 12.54
N GLU A 137 10.17 11.70 11.88
CA GLU A 137 11.09 10.57 11.63
C GLU A 137 11.23 10.27 10.13
N VAL A 138 12.45 10.01 9.69
CA VAL A 138 12.74 9.42 8.38
C VAL A 138 13.00 7.93 8.54
N SER A 139 12.32 7.08 7.78
CA SER A 139 12.68 5.66 7.70
C SER A 139 13.28 5.33 6.34
N ILE A 140 14.46 4.72 6.37
CA ILE A 140 15.22 4.22 5.22
C ILE A 140 15.12 2.69 5.24
N ASN A 141 14.73 2.08 4.13
CA ASN A 141 14.60 0.63 4.01
C ASN A 141 15.29 0.13 2.74
N PHE A 142 16.35 -0.66 2.89
CA PHE A 142 17.14 -1.23 1.80
C PHE A 142 16.64 -2.58 1.31
N ASN A 143 15.78 -3.23 2.09
CA ASN A 143 15.11 -4.46 1.76
C ASN A 143 13.60 -4.23 1.90
N PRO A 144 13.00 -3.35 1.06
CA PRO A 144 11.56 -3.13 1.14
C PRO A 144 10.89 -4.50 0.99
N ALA A 145 9.97 -4.82 1.91
CA ALA A 145 9.20 -6.04 1.80
C ALA A 145 8.65 -6.16 0.36
N LYS A 146 8.71 -7.37 -0.21
CA LYS A 146 8.18 -7.63 -1.56
C LYS A 146 6.80 -6.99 -1.64
N SER A 147 6.59 -6.11 -2.62
CA SER A 147 5.32 -5.42 -2.80
C SER A 147 4.22 -6.47 -2.87
N GLU A 148 3.22 -6.35 -2.00
CA GLU A 148 2.15 -7.33 -1.97
C GLU A 148 1.31 -7.23 -3.24
N VAL A 149 0.92 -8.40 -3.74
CA VAL A 149 -0.02 -8.54 -4.85
C VAL A 149 -1.18 -9.37 -4.33
N PHE A 150 -2.25 -8.65 -3.97
CA PHE A 150 -3.45 -9.20 -3.37
C PHE A 150 -4.54 -9.37 -4.43
N ALA A 151 -4.62 -10.55 -5.02
CA ALA A 151 -5.51 -10.83 -6.13
C ALA A 151 -6.89 -11.32 -5.66
N TYR A 152 -7.97 -10.86 -6.29
CA TYR A 152 -9.28 -11.49 -6.09
C TYR A 152 -9.45 -12.68 -7.02
N TYR A 153 -9.80 -13.84 -6.46
CA TYR A 153 -10.20 -15.03 -7.20
C TYR A 153 -11.71 -15.19 -7.12
N TYR A 154 -12.36 -15.26 -8.27
CA TYR A 154 -13.82 -15.39 -8.36
C TYR A 154 -14.21 -16.23 -9.58
N TYR A 155 -15.41 -16.82 -9.57
CA TYR A 155 -15.82 -17.88 -10.50
C TYR A 155 -14.71 -18.94 -10.71
N ARG A 156 -14.57 -19.46 -11.94
CA ARG A 156 -13.64 -20.56 -12.30
C ARG A 156 -12.44 -20.05 -13.08
N SER A 157 -11.56 -19.31 -12.40
CA SER A 157 -10.41 -18.64 -13.02
C SER A 157 -9.09 -19.37 -12.74
N PHE A 158 -9.14 -20.70 -12.57
CA PHE A 158 -7.99 -21.51 -12.12
C PHE A 158 -6.83 -21.52 -13.12
N ASP A 159 -7.09 -21.58 -14.43
CA ASP A 159 -6.01 -21.64 -15.41
C ASP A 159 -5.16 -20.36 -15.39
N GLU A 160 -5.80 -19.17 -15.41
CA GLU A 160 -5.08 -17.90 -15.28
C GLU A 160 -4.39 -17.76 -13.91
N PHE A 161 -5.03 -18.22 -12.82
CA PHE A 161 -4.39 -18.22 -11.50
C PHE A 161 -3.11 -19.07 -11.51
N LYS A 162 -3.18 -20.26 -12.10
CA LYS A 162 -2.07 -21.21 -12.17
C LYS A 162 -0.91 -20.67 -13.01
N GLU A 163 -1.21 -20.07 -14.15
CA GLU A 163 -0.21 -19.52 -15.07
C GLU A 163 0.56 -18.34 -14.48
N ASN A 164 -0.04 -17.63 -13.52
CA ASN A 164 0.50 -16.37 -12.98
C ASN A 164 0.78 -16.41 -11.46
N ALA A 165 0.89 -17.61 -10.88
CA ALA A 165 1.05 -17.81 -9.45
C ALA A 165 2.28 -17.08 -8.86
N ASP A 166 3.40 -17.05 -9.61
CA ASP A 166 4.65 -16.42 -9.16
C ASP A 166 4.54 -14.89 -8.95
N SER A 167 3.55 -14.27 -9.58
CA SER A 167 3.28 -12.82 -9.48
C SER A 167 2.34 -12.46 -8.33
N ILE A 168 1.79 -13.44 -7.59
CA ILE A 168 0.75 -13.24 -6.58
C ILE A 168 1.31 -13.57 -5.19
N THR A 169 1.08 -12.71 -4.20
CA THR A 169 1.47 -13.00 -2.80
C THR A 169 0.28 -13.50 -1.98
N ASP A 170 -0.89 -12.94 -2.25
CA ASP A 170 -2.11 -13.17 -1.50
C ASP A 170 -3.29 -13.31 -2.45
N VAL A 171 -4.21 -14.20 -2.14
CA VAL A 171 -5.45 -14.38 -2.88
C VAL A 171 -6.66 -14.28 -1.96
N ALA A 172 -7.57 -13.35 -2.24
CA ALA A 172 -8.90 -13.29 -1.66
C ALA A 172 -9.86 -14.16 -2.47
N LEU A 173 -10.29 -15.26 -1.87
CA LEU A 173 -11.24 -16.20 -2.47
C LEU A 173 -12.65 -15.67 -2.22
N ARG A 174 -13.22 -15.00 -3.23
CA ARG A 174 -14.52 -14.31 -3.18
C ARG A 174 -15.66 -15.35 -3.26
N TRP A 175 -15.74 -16.21 -2.26
CA TRP A 175 -16.61 -17.38 -2.26
C TRP A 175 -17.73 -17.29 -1.24
N PHE A 176 -17.60 -16.43 -0.24
CA PHE A 176 -18.57 -16.34 0.85
C PHE A 176 -19.44 -15.10 0.71
N GLU A 177 -20.72 -15.29 1.00
CA GLU A 177 -21.69 -14.23 1.24
C GLU A 177 -22.30 -14.45 2.63
N THR A 178 -22.75 -13.36 3.24
CA THR A 178 -23.52 -13.40 4.48
C THR A 178 -24.84 -12.65 4.34
N ASN A 179 -25.69 -12.75 5.36
CA ASN A 179 -27.02 -12.17 5.37
C ASN A 179 -27.30 -11.40 6.69
N ALA A 180 -28.53 -10.91 6.83
CA ALA A 180 -28.97 -10.12 7.98
C ALA A 180 -28.92 -10.88 9.33
N ASP A 181 -28.95 -12.22 9.30
CA ASP A 181 -28.91 -13.07 10.49
C ASP A 181 -27.49 -13.55 10.83
N GLY A 182 -26.52 -13.27 9.96
CA GLY A 182 -25.12 -13.65 10.10
C GLY A 182 -24.80 -15.05 9.60
N ASP A 183 -25.69 -15.69 8.84
CA ASP A 183 -25.38 -16.97 8.18
C ASP A 183 -24.25 -16.77 7.17
N LEU A 184 -23.34 -17.74 7.09
CA LEU A 184 -22.25 -17.74 6.12
C LEU A 184 -22.45 -18.87 5.11
N PHE A 185 -22.48 -18.55 3.82
CA PHE A 185 -22.69 -19.54 2.77
C PHE A 185 -21.84 -19.27 1.55
N TYR A 186 -21.66 -20.32 0.75
CA TYR A 186 -20.97 -20.20 -0.53
C TYR A 186 -21.86 -19.54 -1.58
N GLU A 187 -21.31 -18.56 -2.28
CA GLU A 187 -22.01 -17.81 -3.33
C GLU A 187 -22.15 -18.63 -4.63
N TYR A 188 -21.23 -19.57 -4.88
CA TYR A 188 -21.28 -20.46 -6.05
C TYR A 188 -20.61 -21.80 -5.76
N GLN A 189 -20.43 -22.66 -6.77
CA GLN A 189 -19.74 -23.95 -6.64
C GLN A 189 -18.46 -24.00 -7.49
N ASP A 190 -17.34 -24.33 -6.85
CA ASP A 190 -16.04 -24.59 -7.48
C ASP A 190 -15.27 -25.71 -6.77
N ASP A 191 -14.11 -26.08 -7.30
CA ASP A 191 -13.19 -27.04 -6.68
C ASP A 191 -12.28 -26.35 -5.64
N TYR A 192 -12.89 -25.99 -4.51
CA TYR A 192 -12.25 -25.18 -3.47
C TYR A 192 -11.00 -25.83 -2.88
N ASP A 193 -11.03 -27.14 -2.64
CA ASP A 193 -9.90 -27.87 -2.07
C ASP A 193 -8.70 -27.84 -3.01
N LYS A 194 -8.92 -28.05 -4.31
CA LYS A 194 -7.87 -27.96 -5.33
C LYS A 194 -7.24 -26.57 -5.39
N ILE A 195 -8.06 -25.52 -5.38
CA ILE A 195 -7.58 -24.13 -5.50
C ILE A 195 -6.79 -23.72 -4.24
N LEU A 196 -7.31 -24.05 -3.06
CA LEU A 196 -6.64 -23.83 -1.79
C LEU A 196 -5.33 -24.61 -1.70
N GLN A 197 -5.31 -25.87 -2.17
CA GLN A 197 -4.09 -26.68 -2.18
C GLN A 197 -3.05 -26.09 -3.12
N PHE A 198 -3.47 -25.68 -4.33
CA PHE A 198 -2.58 -25.02 -5.28
C PHE A 198 -1.95 -23.74 -4.70
N ALA A 199 -2.74 -22.88 -4.05
CA ALA A 199 -2.23 -21.68 -3.42
C ALA A 199 -1.15 -22.00 -2.36
N ARG A 200 -1.42 -22.99 -1.50
CA ARG A 200 -0.45 -23.46 -0.49
C ARG A 200 0.82 -24.00 -1.10
N ASP A 201 0.71 -24.83 -2.14
CA ASP A 201 1.87 -25.43 -2.82
C ASP A 201 2.77 -24.38 -3.48
N ASN A 202 2.22 -23.20 -3.79
CA ASN A 202 2.95 -22.06 -4.36
C ASN A 202 3.25 -20.95 -3.34
N ASN A 203 3.08 -21.21 -2.04
CA ASN A 203 3.30 -20.24 -0.96
C ASN A 203 2.48 -18.93 -1.09
N ILE A 204 1.30 -19.02 -1.69
CA ILE A 204 0.35 -17.91 -1.82
C ILE A 204 -0.58 -17.94 -0.62
N LYS A 205 -0.66 -16.82 0.12
CA LYS A 205 -1.54 -16.69 1.27
C LYS A 205 -2.99 -16.63 0.82
N THR A 206 -3.87 -17.29 1.56
CA THR A 206 -5.29 -17.40 1.21
C THR A 206 -6.16 -16.66 2.21
N HIS A 207 -7.10 -15.86 1.71
CA HIS A 207 -8.06 -15.11 2.52
C HIS A 207 -9.48 -15.52 2.18
N ALA A 208 -10.27 -15.89 3.20
CA ALA A 208 -11.70 -16.12 3.03
C ALA A 208 -12.39 -14.76 2.84
N SER A 209 -12.79 -14.45 1.61
CA SER A 209 -13.45 -13.17 1.29
C SER A 209 -14.96 -13.31 1.39
N VAL A 210 -15.56 -12.38 2.14
CA VAL A 210 -16.96 -12.42 2.56
C VAL A 210 -17.62 -11.12 2.17
N VAL A 211 -18.66 -11.23 1.35
CA VAL A 211 -19.42 -10.07 0.89
C VAL A 211 -20.68 -9.88 1.68
N PHE A 212 -21.10 -8.63 1.78
CA PHE A 212 -22.48 -8.28 2.00
C PHE A 212 -22.76 -6.90 1.40
N MET A 213 -23.86 -6.73 0.66
CA MET A 213 -24.20 -5.46 -0.01
C MET A 213 -25.62 -4.96 0.29
N ASP A 214 -26.45 -5.75 0.98
CA ASP A 214 -27.79 -5.31 1.39
C ASP A 214 -27.67 -4.39 2.59
N LYS A 215 -27.83 -3.08 2.34
CA LYS A 215 -27.77 -2.03 3.37
C LYS A 215 -28.70 -2.29 4.56
N VAL A 216 -29.92 -2.79 4.33
CA VAL A 216 -30.90 -3.00 5.42
C VAL A 216 -30.51 -4.20 6.26
N GLY A 217 -30.19 -5.31 5.60
CA GLY A 217 -29.68 -6.51 6.26
C GLY A 217 -28.37 -6.26 7.00
N MET A 218 -27.47 -5.45 6.43
CA MET A 218 -26.19 -5.09 7.04
C MET A 218 -26.38 -4.31 8.34
N HIS A 219 -27.32 -3.36 8.38
CA HIS A 219 -27.69 -2.68 9.62
C HIS A 219 -28.21 -3.69 10.66
N ALA A 220 -29.09 -4.61 10.25
CA ALA A 220 -29.68 -5.61 11.13
C ALA A 220 -28.65 -6.63 11.67
N LEU A 221 -27.61 -6.95 10.89
CA LEU A 221 -26.48 -7.79 11.29
C LEU A 221 -25.56 -7.04 12.27
N LEU A 222 -25.13 -5.82 11.91
CA LEU A 222 -24.09 -5.11 12.63
C LEU A 222 -24.59 -4.50 13.96
N SER A 223 -25.86 -4.10 14.03
CA SER A 223 -26.45 -3.52 15.25
C SER A 223 -26.72 -4.55 16.36
N ASP A 224 -26.79 -5.85 16.03
CA ASP A 224 -27.05 -6.92 17.00
C ASP A 224 -25.75 -7.66 17.39
N PRO A 225 -25.33 -7.60 18.67
CA PRO A 225 -24.12 -8.30 19.11
C PRO A 225 -24.16 -9.82 18.92
N GLY A 226 -25.33 -10.45 19.06
CA GLY A 226 -25.47 -11.89 18.86
C GLY A 226 -25.22 -12.30 17.41
N ARG A 227 -25.78 -11.55 16.45
CA ARG A 227 -25.57 -11.80 15.02
C ARG A 227 -24.13 -11.53 14.58
N ARG A 228 -23.49 -10.47 15.10
CA ARG A 228 -22.05 -10.23 14.87
C ARG A 228 -21.22 -11.42 15.35
N GLN A 229 -21.42 -11.86 16.59
CA GLN A 229 -20.67 -12.97 17.16
C GLN A 229 -20.95 -14.29 16.44
N TYR A 230 -22.17 -14.50 15.97
CA TYR A 230 -22.52 -15.67 15.17
C TYR A 230 -21.75 -15.72 13.85
N LEU A 231 -21.74 -14.61 13.09
CA LEU A 231 -20.94 -14.51 11.86
C LEU A 231 -19.44 -14.70 12.15
N ILE A 232 -18.90 -14.02 13.17
CA ILE A 232 -17.48 -14.14 13.55
C ILE A 232 -17.11 -15.59 13.85
N ALA A 233 -17.96 -16.33 14.58
CA ALA A 233 -17.71 -17.74 14.88
C ALA A 233 -17.66 -18.60 13.60
N GLN A 234 -18.57 -18.36 12.65
CA GLN A 234 -18.56 -19.07 11.37
C GLN A 234 -17.31 -18.77 10.53
N LEU A 235 -16.88 -17.50 10.49
CA LEU A 235 -15.65 -17.10 9.82
C LEU A 235 -14.41 -17.75 10.44
N CYS A 236 -14.29 -17.73 11.76
CA CYS A 236 -13.18 -18.37 12.46
C CYS A 236 -13.16 -19.90 12.23
N GLU A 237 -14.33 -20.54 12.21
CA GLU A 237 -14.42 -21.97 11.91
C GLU A 237 -13.98 -22.25 10.47
N GLN A 238 -14.42 -21.45 9.50
CA GLN A 238 -14.01 -21.59 8.09
C GLN A 238 -12.49 -21.39 7.92
N VAL A 239 -11.91 -20.38 8.58
CA VAL A 239 -10.46 -20.15 8.60
C VAL A 239 -9.72 -21.36 9.13
N LYS A 240 -10.21 -21.97 10.21
CA LYS A 240 -9.60 -23.14 10.83
C LYS A 240 -9.73 -24.39 9.96
N GLN A 241 -10.92 -24.68 9.44
CA GLN A 241 -11.22 -25.88 8.65
C GLN A 241 -10.43 -25.90 7.34
N SER A 242 -10.46 -24.80 6.59
CA SER A 242 -9.80 -24.68 5.28
C SER A 242 -8.36 -24.17 5.36
N LYS A 243 -7.87 -23.87 6.58
CA LYS A 243 -6.52 -23.36 6.86
C LYS A 243 -6.21 -22.06 6.10
N TYR A 244 -7.17 -21.14 6.06
CA TYR A 244 -6.93 -19.80 5.52
C TYR A 244 -5.88 -19.05 6.35
N ASP A 245 -5.14 -18.16 5.70
CA ASP A 245 -4.19 -17.23 6.34
C ASP A 245 -4.88 -15.98 6.88
N GLY A 246 -6.10 -15.69 6.42
CA GLY A 246 -6.86 -14.55 6.88
C GLY A 246 -8.31 -14.51 6.40
N VAL A 247 -8.96 -13.39 6.69
CA VAL A 247 -10.30 -13.04 6.23
C VAL A 247 -10.24 -11.70 5.51
N ASN A 248 -10.99 -11.59 4.41
CA ASN A 248 -11.23 -10.33 3.71
C ASN A 248 -12.71 -9.94 3.87
N ILE A 249 -12.97 -8.77 4.47
CA ILE A 249 -14.33 -8.23 4.63
C ILE A 249 -14.63 -7.27 3.50
N ASP A 250 -15.62 -7.61 2.69
CA ASP A 250 -16.08 -6.86 1.52
C ASP A 250 -17.53 -6.40 1.72
N PHE A 251 -17.73 -5.53 2.70
CA PHE A 251 -19.05 -5.02 3.09
C PHE A 251 -19.29 -3.64 2.46
N GLU A 252 -20.19 -3.59 1.49
CA GLU A 252 -20.46 -2.40 0.69
C GLU A 252 -21.80 -1.73 1.05
N PHE A 253 -21.86 -0.41 0.82
CA PHE A 253 -23.05 0.44 1.01
C PHE A 253 -23.57 0.59 2.46
N LEU A 254 -22.66 0.60 3.45
CA LEU A 254 -22.99 0.84 4.86
C LEU A 254 -23.88 2.07 5.09
N GLY A 255 -24.83 1.94 6.02
CA GLY A 255 -25.57 3.07 6.55
C GLY A 255 -24.69 3.98 7.42
N GLN A 256 -25.00 5.29 7.46
CA GLN A 256 -24.25 6.22 8.32
C GLN A 256 -24.34 5.84 9.81
N GLY A 257 -25.48 5.27 10.24
CA GLY A 257 -25.69 4.78 11.61
C GLY A 257 -24.89 3.51 11.95
N ASP A 258 -24.25 2.86 10.98
CA ASP A 258 -23.48 1.64 11.20
C ASP A 258 -21.99 1.89 11.41
N ARG A 259 -21.54 3.15 11.43
CA ARG A 259 -20.13 3.51 11.61
C ARG A 259 -19.50 2.79 12.81
N ASP A 260 -20.04 2.99 14.00
CA ASP A 260 -19.50 2.41 15.22
C ASP A 260 -19.75 0.90 15.30
N ASN A 261 -20.85 0.43 14.70
CA ASN A 261 -21.19 -1.00 14.67
C ASN A 261 -20.21 -1.79 13.80
N PHE A 262 -19.84 -1.25 12.63
CA PHE A 262 -18.89 -1.86 11.73
C PHE A 262 -17.47 -1.84 12.32
N THR A 263 -17.04 -0.71 12.90
CA THR A 263 -15.77 -0.65 13.63
C THR A 263 -15.71 -1.69 14.73
N ARG A 264 -16.79 -1.85 15.52
CA ARG A 264 -16.87 -2.84 16.58
C ARG A 264 -16.83 -4.28 16.05
N PHE A 265 -17.55 -4.57 14.97
CA PHE A 265 -17.48 -5.87 14.29
C PHE A 265 -16.04 -6.22 13.91
N LEU A 266 -15.30 -5.29 13.30
CA LEU A 266 -13.92 -5.51 12.90
C LEU A 266 -12.96 -5.71 14.08
N GLN A 267 -13.17 -5.00 15.19
CA GLN A 267 -12.41 -5.21 16.44
C GLN A 267 -12.66 -6.61 17.01
N GLU A 268 -13.93 -7.01 17.13
CA GLU A 268 -14.35 -8.32 17.63
C GLU A 268 -13.80 -9.45 16.73
N LEU A 269 -13.86 -9.27 15.41
CA LEU A 269 -13.32 -10.21 14.43
C LEU A 269 -11.79 -10.31 14.52
N LYS A 270 -11.07 -9.18 14.55
CA LYS A 270 -9.60 -9.17 14.66
C LYS A 270 -9.14 -9.85 15.94
N GLN A 271 -9.82 -9.59 17.06
CA GLN A 271 -9.54 -10.25 18.32
C GLN A 271 -9.75 -11.78 18.22
N SER A 272 -10.82 -12.22 17.57
CA SER A 272 -11.16 -13.64 17.44
C SER A 272 -10.25 -14.40 16.48
N LEU A 273 -9.75 -13.72 15.43
CA LEU A 273 -8.75 -14.25 14.50
C LEU A 273 -7.37 -14.42 15.15
N GLY A 274 -7.06 -13.64 16.18
CA GLY A 274 -5.77 -13.66 16.87
C GLY A 274 -4.66 -12.96 16.09
N THR A 275 -3.41 -13.20 16.49
CA THR A 275 -2.22 -12.57 15.88
C THR A 275 -1.70 -13.29 14.63
N ASP A 276 -2.07 -14.56 14.46
CA ASP A 276 -1.52 -15.42 13.41
C ASP A 276 -2.31 -15.36 12.11
N LYS A 277 -3.46 -14.68 12.13
CA LYS A 277 -4.37 -14.52 10.97
C LYS A 277 -4.52 -13.07 10.60
N GLN A 278 -4.54 -12.81 9.30
CA GLN A 278 -4.70 -11.48 8.75
C GLN A 278 -6.18 -11.10 8.63
N LEU A 279 -6.50 -9.85 8.91
CA LEU A 279 -7.76 -9.20 8.59
C LEU A 279 -7.49 -8.14 7.53
N SER A 280 -8.10 -8.32 6.36
CA SER A 280 -8.15 -7.31 5.32
C SER A 280 -9.57 -6.77 5.13
N VAL A 281 -9.70 -5.50 4.76
CA VAL A 281 -11.00 -4.84 4.56
C VAL A 281 -10.99 -4.09 3.23
N ALA A 282 -11.99 -4.34 2.39
CA ALA A 282 -12.21 -3.57 1.17
C ALA A 282 -12.96 -2.28 1.50
N LEU A 283 -12.47 -1.14 0.99
CA LEU A 283 -13.07 0.17 1.18
C LEU A 283 -13.23 0.89 -0.15
N PHE A 284 -14.31 1.65 -0.28
CA PHE A 284 -14.49 2.57 -1.40
C PHE A 284 -13.35 3.58 -1.47
N ALA A 285 -12.94 3.91 -2.68
CA ALA A 285 -12.04 5.03 -2.92
C ALA A 285 -12.73 6.37 -2.61
N CYS A 286 -12.01 7.28 -1.97
CA CYS A 286 -12.46 8.64 -1.72
C CYS A 286 -11.28 9.62 -1.72
N THR A 287 -11.56 10.88 -2.08
CA THR A 287 -10.56 11.97 -2.14
C THR A 287 -10.79 13.04 -1.07
N LYS A 288 -11.87 12.89 -0.29
CA LYS A 288 -12.34 13.77 0.79
C LYS A 288 -13.46 13.06 1.56
N PRO A 289 -13.89 13.58 2.72
CA PRO A 289 -15.08 13.07 3.40
C PRO A 289 -16.32 13.17 2.51
N GLN A 290 -17.12 12.10 2.45
CA GLN A 290 -18.37 12.06 1.68
C GLN A 290 -19.48 11.47 2.55
N SER A 291 -20.67 12.07 2.51
CA SER A 291 -21.79 11.69 3.39
C SER A 291 -22.25 10.26 3.18
N TRP A 292 -22.25 9.77 1.93
CA TRP A 292 -22.66 8.39 1.63
C TRP A 292 -21.63 7.35 2.10
N LEU A 293 -20.41 7.76 2.45
CA LEU A 293 -19.36 6.92 3.03
C LEU A 293 -19.24 7.06 4.55
N ALA A 294 -20.14 7.81 5.22
CA ALA A 294 -19.99 8.10 6.64
C ALA A 294 -20.10 6.86 7.56
N GLY A 295 -20.66 5.76 7.05
CA GLY A 295 -20.66 4.45 7.70
C GLY A 295 -19.28 3.78 7.80
N TYR A 296 -18.26 4.30 7.11
CA TYR A 296 -16.90 3.79 7.18
C TYR A 296 -16.04 4.75 8.03
N ASP A 297 -15.54 4.25 9.16
CA ASP A 297 -14.49 4.93 9.93
C ASP A 297 -13.11 4.54 9.38
N TYR A 298 -12.66 5.20 8.31
CA TYR A 298 -11.38 4.88 7.67
C TYR A 298 -10.20 4.87 8.64
N ALA A 299 -10.16 5.79 9.63
CA ALA A 299 -9.06 5.85 10.60
C ALA A 299 -9.09 4.62 11.51
N ALA A 300 -10.24 4.33 12.14
CA ALA A 300 -10.37 3.19 13.02
C ALA A 300 -10.18 1.86 12.27
N ILE A 301 -10.72 1.74 11.05
CA ILE A 301 -10.51 0.56 10.19
C ILE A 301 -9.02 0.39 9.88
N GLY A 302 -8.31 1.47 9.55
CA GLY A 302 -6.87 1.47 9.30
C GLY A 302 -6.03 1.09 10.53
N GLU A 303 -6.49 1.37 11.74
CA GLU A 303 -5.85 0.91 12.97
C GLU A 303 -6.04 -0.60 13.19
N ILE A 304 -7.25 -1.11 12.96
CA ILE A 304 -7.65 -2.50 13.23
C ILE A 304 -7.12 -3.48 12.19
N ALA A 305 -7.29 -3.17 10.90
CA ALA A 305 -6.98 -4.09 9.80
C ALA A 305 -5.47 -4.21 9.60
N ASP A 306 -5.02 -5.40 9.17
CA ASP A 306 -3.63 -5.58 8.74
C ASP A 306 -3.44 -4.99 7.33
N ARG A 307 -4.45 -5.11 6.47
CA ARG A 307 -4.49 -4.54 5.13
C ARG A 307 -5.83 -3.89 4.83
N VAL A 308 -5.78 -2.84 4.03
CA VAL A 308 -6.96 -2.15 3.52
C VAL A 308 -6.85 -2.11 2.00
N VAL A 309 -7.79 -2.78 1.33
CA VAL A 309 -7.90 -2.78 -0.14
C VAL A 309 -8.72 -1.57 -0.54
N ILE A 310 -8.11 -0.63 -1.26
CA ILE A 310 -8.81 0.53 -1.78
C ILE A 310 -9.35 0.21 -3.16
N MET A 311 -10.67 0.20 -3.31
CA MET A 311 -11.36 0.01 -4.60
C MET A 311 -11.23 1.27 -5.46
N ALA A 312 -9.99 1.56 -5.90
CA ALA A 312 -9.63 2.71 -6.74
C ALA A 312 -9.94 2.46 -8.23
N TYR A 313 -11.16 2.00 -8.47
CA TYR A 313 -11.77 1.76 -9.77
C TYR A 313 -13.26 2.11 -9.71
N ASP A 314 -13.95 1.98 -10.84
CA ASP A 314 -15.34 2.39 -11.01
C ASP A 314 -15.58 3.90 -10.76
N TYR A 315 -14.61 4.74 -11.11
CA TYR A 315 -14.84 6.18 -11.27
C TYR A 315 -15.89 6.43 -12.36
N SER A 316 -15.74 5.74 -13.50
CA SER A 316 -16.81 5.49 -14.47
C SER A 316 -17.22 4.02 -14.38
N TYR A 317 -18.53 3.78 -14.29
CA TYR A 317 -19.15 2.48 -14.06
C TYR A 317 -20.39 2.28 -14.95
N LYS A 318 -21.02 1.09 -14.89
CA LYS A 318 -22.09 0.69 -15.83
C LYS A 318 -23.20 1.71 -16.07
N THR A 319 -23.58 2.47 -15.04
CA THR A 319 -24.69 3.45 -15.12
C THR A 319 -24.22 4.90 -15.08
N SER A 320 -22.90 5.15 -15.08
CA SER A 320 -22.34 6.49 -15.27
C SER A 320 -22.27 6.85 -16.76
N PRO A 321 -22.01 8.12 -17.10
CA PRO A 321 -21.50 8.48 -18.42
C PRO A 321 -20.22 7.70 -18.76
N ALA A 322 -19.98 7.46 -20.06
CA ALA A 322 -18.79 6.77 -20.55
C ALA A 322 -17.52 7.53 -20.20
N GLY A 323 -16.53 6.83 -19.65
CA GLY A 323 -15.26 7.41 -19.22
C GLY A 323 -14.28 6.36 -18.68
N PRO A 324 -13.06 6.80 -18.31
CA PRO A 324 -12.04 5.92 -17.77
C PRO A 324 -12.51 5.27 -16.47
N VAL A 325 -12.28 3.96 -16.33
CA VAL A 325 -12.68 3.21 -15.13
C VAL A 325 -11.89 3.67 -13.90
N ALA A 326 -10.61 3.97 -14.07
CA ALA A 326 -9.72 4.45 -13.02
C ALA A 326 -8.76 5.53 -13.56
N PRO A 327 -9.22 6.78 -13.77
CA PRO A 327 -8.35 7.84 -14.27
C PRO A 327 -7.17 8.09 -13.31
N LEU A 328 -5.96 8.21 -13.83
CA LEU A 328 -4.74 8.25 -13.01
C LEU A 328 -4.72 9.42 -12.01
N TRP A 329 -5.15 10.61 -12.43
CA TRP A 329 -5.21 11.78 -11.54
C TRP A 329 -6.12 11.51 -10.32
N TRP A 330 -7.24 10.81 -10.52
CA TRP A 330 -8.17 10.48 -9.44
C TRP A 330 -7.56 9.42 -8.52
N VAL A 331 -6.90 8.41 -9.09
CA VAL A 331 -6.16 7.41 -8.32
C VAL A 331 -5.09 8.07 -7.45
N GLN A 332 -4.36 9.06 -7.97
CA GLN A 332 -3.38 9.84 -7.21
C GLN A 332 -4.02 10.64 -6.08
N ASP A 333 -5.17 11.28 -6.33
CA ASP A 333 -5.91 12.02 -5.30
C ASP A 333 -6.44 11.10 -4.19
N VAL A 334 -6.94 9.92 -4.55
CA VAL A 334 -7.41 8.89 -3.61
C VAL A 334 -6.28 8.46 -2.70
N VAL A 335 -5.13 8.09 -3.27
CA VAL A 335 -3.96 7.67 -2.50
C VAL A 335 -3.43 8.80 -1.62
N SER A 336 -3.35 10.01 -2.17
CA SER A 336 -2.89 11.19 -1.42
C SER A 336 -3.77 11.48 -0.21
N TYR A 337 -5.10 11.42 -0.38
CA TYR A 337 -6.04 11.63 0.71
C TYR A 337 -5.98 10.51 1.74
N LEU A 338 -6.11 9.25 1.33
CA LEU A 338 -6.23 8.13 2.25
C LEU A 338 -4.97 7.89 3.10
N LYS A 339 -3.79 8.24 2.57
CA LYS A 339 -2.54 8.21 3.35
C LYS A 339 -2.49 9.21 4.51
N THR A 340 -3.34 10.24 4.49
CA THR A 340 -3.46 11.15 5.64
C THR A 340 -4.25 10.53 6.80
N ILE A 341 -4.90 9.38 6.56
CA ILE A 341 -5.84 8.74 7.48
C ILE A 341 -5.35 7.33 7.86
N ILE A 342 -4.86 6.57 6.90
CA ILE A 342 -4.42 5.17 7.05
C ILE A 342 -2.91 5.09 6.74
N PRO A 343 -2.11 4.40 7.57
CA PRO A 343 -0.69 4.19 7.28
C PRO A 343 -0.48 3.56 5.89
N ALA A 344 0.47 4.10 5.12
CA ALA A 344 0.68 3.70 3.72
C ALA A 344 1.02 2.20 3.59
N GLU A 345 1.78 1.66 4.53
CA GLU A 345 2.17 0.26 4.64
C GLU A 345 1.01 -0.72 4.90
N LYS A 346 -0.21 -0.21 5.13
CA LYS A 346 -1.44 -1.02 5.21
C LYS A 346 -2.31 -0.93 3.96
N LEU A 347 -2.07 0.03 3.07
CA LEU A 347 -2.90 0.27 1.90
C LEU A 347 -2.47 -0.60 0.71
N LEU A 348 -3.44 -1.26 0.09
CA LEU A 348 -3.31 -1.95 -1.19
C LEU A 348 -4.12 -1.17 -2.23
N LEU A 349 -3.46 -0.70 -3.29
CA LEU A 349 -4.15 0.02 -4.37
C LEU A 349 -4.88 -0.97 -5.28
N GLY A 350 -6.21 -0.91 -5.32
CA GLY A 350 -7.04 -1.71 -6.22
C GLY A 350 -6.90 -1.26 -7.68
N LEU A 351 -6.65 -2.22 -8.57
CA LEU A 351 -6.55 -2.05 -10.01
C LEU A 351 -7.69 -2.79 -10.71
N PRO A 352 -8.37 -2.17 -11.69
CA PRO A 352 -9.37 -2.88 -12.49
C PRO A 352 -8.69 -3.71 -13.58
N THR A 353 -8.97 -5.01 -13.64
CA THR A 353 -8.67 -5.84 -14.83
C THR A 353 -9.94 -6.02 -15.67
N TYR A 354 -10.69 -4.94 -15.85
CA TYR A 354 -11.90 -4.90 -16.66
C TYR A 354 -12.18 -3.48 -17.12
N GLY A 355 -13.16 -3.36 -17.99
CA GLY A 355 -13.69 -2.13 -18.52
C GLY A 355 -15.18 -2.19 -18.74
N TYR A 356 -15.69 -1.18 -19.43
CA TYR A 356 -17.08 -1.17 -19.89
C TYR A 356 -17.17 -0.70 -21.34
N ASP A 357 -18.20 -1.21 -22.02
CA ASP A 357 -18.61 -0.85 -23.36
C ASP A 357 -19.98 -0.17 -23.28
N TRP A 358 -19.98 1.14 -23.49
CA TRP A 358 -21.17 1.97 -23.56
C TRP A 358 -21.61 2.10 -25.01
N GLY A 359 -22.86 1.69 -25.30
CA GLY A 359 -23.50 1.94 -26.58
C GLY A 359 -24.60 2.99 -26.45
N GLU A 360 -24.74 3.84 -27.47
CA GLU A 360 -25.79 4.85 -27.51
C GLU A 360 -27.20 4.21 -27.52
N GLY A 361 -28.03 4.56 -26.54
CA GLY A 361 -29.41 4.05 -26.44
C GLY A 361 -29.54 2.58 -26.01
N ILE A 362 -28.45 1.93 -25.62
CA ILE A 362 -28.45 0.53 -25.14
C ILE A 362 -27.79 0.40 -23.76
N SER A 363 -27.96 -0.77 -23.14
CA SER A 363 -27.36 -1.05 -21.83
C SER A 363 -25.84 -1.23 -21.95
N THR A 364 -25.12 -0.62 -21.01
CA THR A 364 -23.66 -0.74 -20.89
C THR A 364 -23.30 -2.13 -20.39
N THR A 365 -22.20 -2.68 -20.91
CA THR A 365 -21.78 -4.05 -20.57
C THR A 365 -20.31 -4.10 -20.17
N THR A 366 -19.94 -5.00 -19.25
CA THR A 366 -18.55 -5.18 -18.82
C THR A 366 -17.70 -5.79 -19.93
N VAL A 367 -16.49 -5.27 -20.13
CA VAL A 367 -15.51 -5.77 -21.09
C VAL A 367 -14.27 -6.30 -20.36
N THR A 368 -13.88 -7.51 -20.71
CA THR A 368 -12.58 -8.10 -20.34
C THR A 368 -11.62 -8.04 -21.53
N ALA A 369 -10.34 -8.32 -21.33
CA ALA A 369 -9.38 -8.35 -22.44
C ALA A 369 -9.79 -9.35 -23.52
N LYS A 370 -10.27 -10.54 -23.11
CA LYS A 370 -10.83 -11.56 -24.02
C LYS A 370 -12.02 -11.04 -24.83
N ARG A 371 -12.93 -10.29 -24.19
CA ARG A 371 -14.08 -9.71 -24.90
C ARG A 371 -13.65 -8.63 -25.88
N LEU A 372 -12.69 -7.79 -25.53
CA LEU A 372 -12.13 -6.80 -26.44
C LEU A 372 -11.51 -7.46 -27.68
N GLN A 373 -10.75 -8.55 -27.51
CA GLN A 373 -10.21 -9.31 -28.64
C GLN A 373 -11.31 -9.82 -29.56
N GLY A 374 -12.39 -10.38 -29.01
CA GLY A 374 -13.56 -10.80 -29.78
C GLY A 374 -14.20 -9.65 -30.57
N LEU A 375 -14.33 -8.47 -29.96
CA LEU A 375 -14.84 -7.27 -30.63
C LEU A 375 -13.90 -6.80 -31.74
N LYS A 376 -12.57 -6.84 -31.54
CA LYS A 376 -11.56 -6.52 -32.57
C LYS A 376 -11.63 -7.48 -33.77
N SER A 377 -12.05 -8.73 -33.57
CA SER A 377 -12.27 -9.68 -34.67
C SER A 377 -13.58 -9.46 -35.43
N GLN A 378 -14.59 -8.88 -34.78
CA GLN A 378 -15.92 -8.69 -35.34
C GLN A 378 -16.10 -7.31 -36.00
N TYR A 379 -15.46 -6.28 -35.44
CA TYR A 379 -15.67 -4.88 -35.81
C TYR A 379 -14.34 -4.17 -36.05
N LYS A 380 -14.38 -3.10 -36.86
CA LYS A 380 -13.23 -2.21 -37.03
C LYS A 380 -13.18 -1.22 -35.86
N LEU A 381 -12.44 -1.57 -34.82
CA LEU A 381 -12.21 -0.69 -33.68
C LEU A 381 -11.14 0.37 -34.00
N THR A 382 -11.38 1.60 -33.56
CA THR A 382 -10.35 2.65 -33.46
C THR A 382 -9.86 2.71 -32.02
N GLU A 383 -8.57 2.43 -31.82
CA GLU A 383 -7.88 2.58 -30.54
C GLU A 383 -7.38 4.02 -30.39
N SER A 384 -7.46 4.54 -29.17
CA SER A 384 -6.98 5.87 -28.80
C SER A 384 -6.56 5.87 -27.34
N PHE A 385 -5.78 6.89 -26.95
CA PHE A 385 -5.27 7.03 -25.61
C PHE A 385 -5.54 8.44 -25.09
N ASP A 386 -6.20 8.54 -23.94
CA ASP A 386 -6.45 9.83 -23.29
C ASP A 386 -5.32 10.10 -22.29
N GLU A 387 -4.39 10.98 -22.68
CA GLU A 387 -3.22 11.35 -21.88
C GLU A 387 -3.62 12.01 -20.55
N ALA A 388 -4.74 12.74 -20.52
CA ALA A 388 -5.19 13.45 -19.32
C ALA A 388 -5.60 12.48 -18.21
N SER A 389 -6.31 11.40 -18.54
CA SER A 389 -6.67 10.33 -17.60
C SER A 389 -5.67 9.18 -17.56
N MET A 390 -4.66 9.18 -18.43
CA MET A 390 -3.74 8.06 -18.67
C MET A 390 -4.51 6.74 -18.87
N SER A 391 -5.49 6.75 -19.77
CA SER A 391 -6.39 5.60 -19.99
C SER A 391 -6.64 5.35 -21.48
N PRO A 392 -6.56 4.09 -21.96
CA PRO A 392 -6.91 3.76 -23.32
C PRO A 392 -8.43 3.70 -23.50
N TYR A 393 -8.88 3.96 -24.72
CA TYR A 393 -10.26 3.74 -25.11
C TYR A 393 -10.36 3.28 -26.56
N TYR A 394 -11.49 2.63 -26.86
CA TYR A 394 -11.80 2.13 -28.19
C TYR A 394 -13.15 2.65 -28.62
N SER A 395 -13.31 2.93 -29.90
CA SER A 395 -14.61 3.26 -30.49
C SER A 395 -14.90 2.37 -31.68
N TYR A 396 -16.16 1.97 -31.86
CA TYR A 396 -16.62 1.23 -33.02
C TYR A 396 -18.10 1.47 -33.29
N VAL A 397 -18.56 1.07 -34.47
CA VAL A 397 -19.98 1.05 -34.84
C VAL A 397 -20.38 -0.40 -35.04
N ASP A 398 -21.46 -0.83 -34.40
CA ASP A 398 -21.96 -2.20 -34.53
C ASP A 398 -22.75 -2.40 -35.85
N HIS A 399 -23.21 -3.62 -36.11
CA HIS A 399 -23.98 -3.94 -37.32
C HIS A 399 -25.34 -3.24 -37.38
N SER A 400 -25.86 -2.77 -36.24
CA SER A 400 -27.11 -2.05 -36.10
C SER A 400 -26.93 -0.53 -36.27
N GLY A 401 -25.70 -0.05 -36.46
CA GLY A 401 -25.37 1.36 -36.57
C GLY A 401 -25.22 2.08 -35.23
N VAL A 402 -25.15 1.36 -34.11
CA VAL A 402 -24.96 1.94 -32.77
C VAL A 402 -23.50 2.31 -32.57
N ASN A 403 -23.25 3.53 -32.07
CA ASN A 403 -21.92 3.96 -31.67
C ASN A 403 -21.56 3.41 -30.29
N HIS A 404 -20.39 2.80 -30.20
CA HIS A 404 -19.85 2.23 -28.97
C HIS A 404 -18.57 2.94 -28.53
N ARG A 405 -18.41 3.08 -27.22
CA ARG A 405 -17.17 3.52 -26.58
C ARG A 405 -16.79 2.57 -25.46
N ILE A 406 -15.59 2.01 -25.57
CA ILE A 406 -15.02 1.11 -24.58
C ILE A 406 -13.91 1.82 -23.83
N TRP A 407 -13.95 1.79 -22.50
CA TRP A 407 -12.81 2.13 -21.65
C TRP A 407 -12.41 0.92 -20.83
N LEU A 408 -11.12 0.61 -20.82
CA LEU A 408 -10.49 -0.44 -20.01
C LEU A 408 -9.03 -0.05 -19.75
N GLU A 409 -8.25 -0.93 -19.15
CA GLU A 409 -6.82 -0.70 -18.91
C GLU A 409 -5.93 -1.31 -20.02
N ASN A 410 -4.70 -0.80 -20.15
CA ASN A 410 -3.63 -1.43 -20.93
C ASN A 410 -2.31 -1.36 -20.14
N ARG A 411 -1.22 -1.88 -20.72
CA ARG A 411 0.10 -1.87 -20.08
C ARG A 411 0.54 -0.48 -19.60
N ALA A 412 0.35 0.57 -20.39
CA ALA A 412 0.78 1.92 -20.04
C ALA A 412 -0.01 2.50 -18.85
N SER A 413 -1.33 2.32 -18.85
CA SER A 413 -2.20 2.81 -17.78
C SER A 413 -2.01 2.02 -16.48
N LEU A 414 -1.79 0.71 -16.56
CA LEU A 414 -1.46 -0.15 -15.42
C LEU A 414 -0.09 0.17 -14.82
N GLN A 415 0.94 0.34 -15.66
CA GLN A 415 2.28 0.72 -15.21
C GLN A 415 2.24 2.04 -14.41
N ALA A 416 1.53 3.04 -14.93
CA ALA A 416 1.41 4.33 -14.24
C ALA A 416 0.75 4.20 -12.85
N LYS A 417 -0.29 3.36 -12.72
CA LYS A 417 -0.94 3.10 -11.43
C LYS A 417 -0.07 2.28 -10.47
N LEU A 418 0.67 1.29 -10.97
CA LEU A 418 1.67 0.56 -10.19
C LEU A 418 2.75 1.52 -9.65
N ASP A 419 3.16 2.51 -10.44
CA ASP A 419 4.13 3.53 -10.01
C ASP A 419 3.54 4.49 -8.98
N VAL A 420 2.23 4.75 -8.98
CA VAL A 420 1.56 5.46 -7.87
C VAL A 420 1.70 4.66 -6.58
N ALA A 421 1.37 3.37 -6.58
CA ALA A 421 1.49 2.53 -5.38
C ALA A 421 2.94 2.51 -4.83
N ARG A 422 3.92 2.40 -5.74
CA ARG A 422 5.35 2.40 -5.39
C ARG A 422 5.82 3.74 -4.84
N SER A 423 5.60 4.83 -5.58
CA SER A 423 6.02 6.19 -5.19
C SER A 423 5.37 6.66 -3.89
N HIS A 424 4.18 6.14 -3.57
CA HIS A 424 3.47 6.44 -2.35
C HIS A 424 3.77 5.47 -1.21
N ASN A 425 4.68 4.51 -1.40
CA ASN A 425 5.10 3.53 -0.40
C ASN A 425 3.93 2.72 0.18
N LEU A 426 2.99 2.35 -0.69
CA LEU A 426 1.88 1.49 -0.30
C LEU A 426 2.40 0.08 0.06
N ALA A 427 1.58 -0.72 0.75
CA ALA A 427 1.85 -2.14 1.01
C ALA A 427 2.03 -2.92 -0.30
N GLY A 428 1.28 -2.51 -1.32
CA GLY A 428 1.31 -3.08 -2.64
C GLY A 428 0.06 -2.73 -3.44
N VAL A 429 -0.36 -3.67 -4.27
CA VAL A 429 -1.56 -3.53 -5.10
C VAL A 429 -2.52 -4.69 -4.89
N SER A 430 -3.78 -4.43 -5.17
CA SER A 430 -4.80 -5.44 -5.32
C SER A 430 -5.37 -5.34 -6.73
N PHE A 431 -5.96 -6.40 -7.27
CA PHE A 431 -6.70 -6.28 -8.51
C PHE A 431 -7.97 -7.11 -8.52
N TRP A 432 -9.02 -6.51 -9.06
CA TRP A 432 -10.27 -7.18 -9.39
C TRP A 432 -10.31 -7.41 -10.90
N ARG A 433 -10.09 -8.62 -11.37
CA ARG A 433 -9.82 -9.88 -10.67
C ARG A 433 -9.08 -10.86 -11.58
N ILE A 434 -8.66 -12.00 -11.03
CA ILE A 434 -8.17 -13.14 -11.82
C ILE A 434 -9.30 -13.63 -12.75
N GLY A 435 -8.94 -13.95 -13.99
CA GLY A 435 -9.77 -14.54 -15.04
C GLY A 435 -10.16 -13.61 -16.19
N ASN A 436 -9.68 -12.37 -16.19
CA ASN A 436 -10.10 -11.36 -17.17
C ASN A 436 -9.14 -11.19 -18.35
N GLY A 437 -8.02 -11.92 -18.39
CA GLY A 437 -7.10 -11.98 -19.53
C GLY A 437 -6.15 -10.79 -19.66
N PHE A 438 -5.91 -10.04 -18.59
CA PHE A 438 -4.99 -8.89 -18.57
C PHE A 438 -3.55 -9.37 -18.36
N THR A 439 -2.99 -10.07 -19.34
CA THR A 439 -1.64 -10.64 -19.28
C THR A 439 -0.58 -9.57 -19.04
N GLU A 440 -0.78 -8.36 -19.58
CA GLU A 440 0.18 -7.28 -19.39
C GLU A 440 0.31 -6.83 -17.93
N LEU A 441 -0.73 -7.01 -17.09
CA LEU A 441 -0.60 -6.76 -15.66
C LEU A 441 0.39 -7.73 -15.02
N TYR A 442 0.28 -9.03 -15.34
CA TYR A 442 1.15 -10.05 -14.77
C TYR A 442 2.60 -9.89 -15.21
N ASP A 443 2.84 -9.50 -16.48
CA ASP A 443 4.18 -9.15 -16.97
C ASP A 443 4.80 -8.01 -16.15
N LEU A 444 4.02 -6.95 -15.90
CA LEU A 444 4.46 -5.79 -15.12
C LEU A 444 4.74 -6.12 -13.64
N LEU A 445 4.03 -7.12 -13.10
CA LEU A 445 4.25 -7.62 -11.74
C LEU A 445 5.50 -8.53 -11.69
N ALA A 446 5.75 -9.33 -12.73
CA ALA A 446 6.89 -10.25 -12.83
C ALA A 446 8.23 -9.53 -13.11
N GLU A 447 8.25 -8.54 -14.01
CA GLU A 447 9.45 -7.78 -14.38
C GLU A 447 10.17 -7.14 -13.19
N LYS A 448 9.44 -6.84 -12.11
CA LYS A 448 10.01 -6.21 -10.92
C LYS A 448 10.36 -7.20 -9.81
N ILE A 449 10.10 -8.49 -10.01
CA ILE A 449 10.62 -9.59 -9.16
C ILE A 449 12.05 -9.95 -9.60
N SER A 450 12.41 -9.73 -10.87
CA SER A 450 13.75 -10.03 -11.42
C SER A 450 14.81 -8.95 -11.17
N ASP A 451 14.43 -7.78 -10.66
CA ASP A 451 15.36 -6.69 -10.26
C ASP A 451 15.73 -6.77 -8.76
N GLN A 452 15.42 -7.88 -8.09
CA GLN A 452 15.81 -8.22 -6.72
C GLN A 452 16.75 -9.42 -6.72
#